data_AF-E3FWT5-F1
#
_entry.id   AF-E3FWT5-F1
#
_cell.length_a   1.000
_cell.length_b   1.000
_cell.length_c   1.000
_cell.angle_alpha   90.00
_cell.angle_beta   90.00
_cell.angle_gamma   90.00
#
_symmetry.space_group_name_H-M   'P 1'
#
loop_
_entity.id
_entity.type
_entity.pdbx_description
1 polymer ?
#
loop_
_entity_poly.entity_id
_entity_poly.type
_entity_poly.pdbx_seq_one_letter_code
_entity_poly.pdbx_strand_id
1 'polypeptide(L)'
;MARLRWEWWNKVAEERQWLTLGMIFAEVPFDAYVAALKDLERQFAREARTPGERLHLKRLTAEDALNAAFRMDRPWKDFGPWLRRLKRLGFPNLWSRYHISTIYVQSLHNFPEQARNAFEMLADAKRRVLRRRKDRSSRQQMLDGIEHARREAARYGIQPPATLKR
;
A
#
# COMPACT_ATOMS: atom_id res chain seq x y z
N MET A 1 -12.69 1.84 29.51
CA MET A 1 -12.97 1.21 28.19
C MET A 1 -11.95 1.54 27.09
N ALA A 2 -11.36 2.74 27.04
CA ALA A 2 -10.34 3.09 26.02
C ALA A 2 -9.07 2.21 26.08
N ARG A 3 -8.60 1.85 27.28
CA ARG A 3 -7.42 1.00 27.53
C ARG A 3 -7.51 -0.37 26.83
N LEU A 4 -8.65 -1.05 26.97
CA LEU A 4 -8.93 -2.34 26.30
C LEU A 4 -8.97 -2.24 24.77
N ARG A 5 -9.31 -1.07 24.21
CA ARG A 5 -9.39 -0.89 22.75
C ARG A 5 -8.05 -0.59 22.13
N TRP A 6 -7.23 0.21 22.80
CA TRP A 6 -5.85 0.43 22.42
C TRP A 6 -5.05 -0.88 22.47
N GLU A 7 -5.21 -1.68 23.53
CA GLU A 7 -4.61 -3.02 23.64
C GLU A 7 -5.00 -3.94 22.48
N TRP A 8 -6.28 -3.94 22.09
CA TRP A 8 -6.72 -4.71 20.93
C TRP A 8 -6.08 -4.25 19.62
N TRP A 9 -5.98 -2.94 19.39
CA TRP A 9 -5.33 -2.43 18.18
C TRP A 9 -3.83 -2.72 18.16
N ASN A 10 -3.15 -2.73 19.31
CA ASN A 10 -1.77 -3.18 19.41
C ASN A 10 -1.65 -4.66 19.06
N LYS A 11 -2.53 -5.51 19.59
CA LYS A 11 -2.57 -6.93 19.22
C LYS A 11 -2.76 -7.10 17.71
N VAL A 12 -3.69 -6.36 17.10
CA VAL A 12 -3.88 -6.38 15.64
C VAL A 12 -2.59 -5.99 14.92
N ALA A 13 -1.93 -4.91 15.35
CA ALA A 13 -0.70 -4.45 14.71
C ALA A 13 0.44 -5.48 14.84
N GLU A 14 0.62 -6.04 16.02
CA GLU A 14 1.66 -7.03 16.34
C GLU A 14 1.45 -8.33 15.55
N GLU A 15 0.25 -8.90 15.58
CA GLU A 15 -0.08 -10.15 14.86
C GLU A 15 0.10 -9.99 13.34
N ARG A 16 -0.24 -8.81 12.80
CA ARG A 16 0.03 -8.50 11.39
C ARG A 16 1.52 -8.35 11.11
N GLN A 17 2.26 -7.71 11.99
CA GLN A 17 3.70 -7.55 11.84
C GLN A 17 4.40 -8.93 11.88
N TRP A 18 4.06 -9.79 12.83
CA TRP A 18 4.59 -11.14 12.91
C TRP A 18 4.21 -11.99 11.71
N LEU A 19 2.94 -11.93 11.27
CA LEU A 19 2.51 -12.63 10.07
C LEU A 19 3.31 -12.17 8.85
N THR A 20 3.39 -10.86 8.62
CA THR A 20 4.08 -10.32 7.44
C THR A 20 5.56 -10.67 7.45
N LEU A 21 6.27 -10.46 8.57
CA LEU A 21 7.68 -10.81 8.73
C LEU A 21 7.92 -12.33 8.61
N GLY A 22 7.11 -13.14 9.28
CA GLY A 22 7.24 -14.60 9.23
C GLY A 22 7.08 -15.15 7.81
N MET A 23 6.07 -14.67 7.08
CA MET A 23 5.85 -15.07 5.68
C MET A 23 6.98 -14.61 4.76
N ILE A 24 7.61 -13.48 5.06
CA ILE A 24 8.78 -12.97 4.35
C ILE A 24 9.98 -13.89 4.56
N PHE A 25 10.30 -14.24 5.81
CA PHE A 25 11.46 -15.08 6.12
C PHE A 25 11.27 -16.53 5.66
N ALA A 26 10.04 -17.02 5.63
CA ALA A 26 9.72 -18.36 5.17
C ALA A 26 9.49 -18.45 3.64
N GLU A 27 9.69 -17.36 2.90
CA GLU A 27 9.54 -17.29 1.43
C GLU A 27 8.22 -17.90 0.92
N VAL A 28 7.14 -17.67 1.66
CA VAL A 28 5.86 -18.34 1.40
C VAL A 28 5.28 -17.92 0.04
N PRO A 29 4.73 -18.85 -0.75
CA PRO A 29 4.06 -18.52 -2.01
C PRO A 29 2.98 -17.46 -1.83
N PHE A 30 2.84 -16.57 -2.83
CA PHE A 30 1.94 -15.41 -2.76
C PHE A 30 0.49 -15.77 -2.39
N ASP A 31 -0.04 -16.86 -2.95
CA ASP A 31 -1.42 -17.29 -2.67
C ASP A 31 -1.62 -17.70 -1.21
N ALA A 32 -0.64 -18.39 -0.62
CA ALA A 32 -0.65 -18.77 0.78
C ALA A 32 -0.49 -17.53 1.69
N TYR A 33 0.35 -16.58 1.31
CA TYR A 33 0.48 -15.28 2.00
C TYR A 33 -0.88 -14.56 2.04
N VAL A 34 -1.54 -14.45 0.89
CA VAL A 34 -2.84 -13.80 0.74
C VAL A 34 -3.93 -14.53 1.54
N ALA A 35 -3.93 -15.86 1.55
CA ALA A 35 -4.85 -16.66 2.33
C ALA A 35 -4.70 -16.33 3.83
N ALA A 36 -3.47 -16.32 4.35
CA ALA A 36 -3.21 -16.01 5.75
C ALA A 36 -3.64 -14.58 6.14
N LEU A 37 -3.40 -13.58 5.26
CA LEU A 37 -3.88 -12.22 5.49
C LEU A 37 -5.42 -12.14 5.58
N LYS A 38 -6.13 -12.89 4.73
CA LYS A 38 -7.60 -12.96 4.75
C LYS A 38 -8.10 -13.66 6.01
N ASP A 39 -7.40 -14.67 6.48
CA ASP A 39 -7.74 -15.40 7.70
C ASP A 39 -7.63 -14.51 8.92
N LEU A 40 -6.53 -13.75 9.00
CA LEU A 40 -6.31 -12.76 10.05
C LEU A 40 -7.35 -11.63 9.99
N GLU A 41 -7.71 -11.15 8.79
CA GLU A 41 -8.83 -10.20 8.62
C GLU A 41 -10.13 -10.78 9.18
N ARG A 42 -10.46 -12.03 8.84
CA ARG A 42 -11.70 -12.69 9.28
C ARG A 42 -11.75 -12.86 10.79
N GLN A 43 -10.62 -13.22 11.41
CA GLN A 43 -10.50 -13.36 12.86
C GLN A 43 -10.79 -12.02 13.56
N PHE A 44 -10.04 -10.97 13.23
CA PHE A 44 -10.24 -9.66 13.87
C PHE A 44 -11.54 -8.97 13.47
N ALA A 45 -12.09 -9.27 12.28
CA ALA A 45 -13.40 -8.75 11.91
C ALA A 45 -14.50 -9.27 12.83
N ARG A 46 -14.39 -10.48 13.40
CA ARG A 46 -15.36 -10.99 14.39
C ARG A 46 -15.31 -10.20 15.69
N GLU A 47 -14.13 -9.74 16.08
CA GLU A 47 -13.88 -8.96 17.30
C GLU A 47 -14.11 -7.44 17.12
N ALA A 48 -14.20 -6.97 15.88
CA ALA A 48 -14.41 -5.56 15.55
C ALA A 48 -15.81 -5.09 15.98
N ARG A 49 -15.82 -4.01 16.76
CA ARG A 49 -17.02 -3.44 17.40
C ARG A 49 -17.81 -2.55 16.46
N THR A 50 -17.14 -1.90 15.51
CA THR A 50 -17.79 -0.94 14.60
C THR A 50 -17.56 -1.28 13.13
N PRO A 51 -18.46 -0.83 12.23
CA PRO A 51 -18.23 -0.89 10.80
C PRO A 51 -16.94 -0.20 10.36
N GLY A 52 -16.55 0.89 11.03
CA GLY A 52 -15.31 1.63 10.74
C GLY A 52 -14.06 0.81 11.03
N GLU A 53 -14.06 0.01 12.10
CA GLU A 53 -12.94 -0.88 12.43
C GLU A 53 -12.83 -2.03 11.42
N ARG A 54 -13.97 -2.63 11.03
CA ARG A 54 -14.01 -3.65 9.98
C ARG A 54 -13.50 -3.10 8.65
N LEU A 55 -13.87 -1.86 8.32
CA LEU A 55 -13.35 -1.16 7.15
C LEU A 55 -11.84 -0.93 7.26
N HIS A 56 -11.34 -0.53 8.43
CA HIS A 56 -9.91 -0.34 8.63
C HIS A 56 -9.12 -1.65 8.47
N LEU A 57 -9.58 -2.76 9.05
CA LEU A 57 -9.00 -4.10 8.85
C LEU A 57 -8.95 -4.49 7.37
N LYS A 58 -10.04 -4.27 6.62
CA LYS A 58 -10.09 -4.52 5.16
C LYS A 58 -9.06 -3.71 4.38
N ARG A 59 -8.82 -2.45 4.79
CA ARG A 59 -7.81 -1.59 4.18
C ARG A 59 -6.40 -2.10 4.47
N LEU A 60 -6.11 -2.45 5.73
CA LEU A 60 -4.82 -3.02 6.13
C LEU A 60 -4.51 -4.30 5.34
N THR A 61 -5.49 -5.20 5.19
CA THR A 61 -5.31 -6.43 4.40
C THR A 61 -5.06 -6.15 2.93
N ALA A 62 -5.75 -5.17 2.34
CA ALA A 62 -5.47 -4.80 0.95
C ALA A 62 -4.10 -4.14 0.79
N GLU A 63 -3.64 -3.36 1.76
CA GLU A 63 -2.32 -2.72 1.76
C GLU A 63 -1.20 -3.76 1.92
N ASP A 64 -1.31 -4.69 2.88
CA ASP A 64 -0.33 -5.75 3.10
C ASP A 64 -0.23 -6.71 1.91
N ALA A 65 -1.36 -7.10 1.32
CA ALA A 65 -1.36 -7.95 0.13
C ALA A 65 -0.72 -7.25 -1.09
N LEU A 66 -0.91 -5.93 -1.21
CA LEU A 66 -0.30 -5.16 -2.29
C LEU A 66 1.21 -4.97 -2.08
N ASN A 67 1.65 -4.79 -0.83
CA ASN A 67 3.06 -4.79 -0.46
C ASN A 67 3.73 -6.15 -0.75
N ALA A 68 3.05 -7.25 -0.43
CA ALA A 68 3.54 -8.59 -0.76
C ALA A 68 3.65 -8.78 -2.27
N ALA A 69 2.64 -8.34 -3.03
CA ALA A 69 2.67 -8.41 -4.50
C ALA A 69 3.85 -7.61 -5.10
N PHE A 70 4.12 -6.42 -4.58
CA PHE A 70 5.29 -5.63 -4.97
C PHE A 70 6.61 -6.34 -4.64
N ARG A 71 6.78 -6.78 -3.39
CA ARG A 71 8.02 -7.43 -2.94
C ARG A 71 8.34 -8.71 -3.69
N MET A 72 7.33 -9.48 -4.05
CA MET A 72 7.46 -10.76 -4.76
C MET A 72 7.35 -10.59 -6.28
N ASP A 73 7.47 -9.36 -6.78
CA ASP A 73 7.51 -9.02 -8.19
C ASP A 73 6.33 -9.60 -9.01
N ARG A 74 5.12 -9.48 -8.46
CA ARG A 74 3.94 -10.16 -8.99
C ARG A 74 3.34 -9.43 -10.20
N PRO A 75 2.80 -10.17 -11.18
CA PRO A 75 2.15 -9.60 -12.35
C PRO A 75 0.84 -8.87 -12.01
N TRP A 76 0.30 -8.11 -12.96
CA TRP A 76 -0.91 -7.32 -12.77
C TRP A 76 -2.13 -8.13 -12.29
N LYS A 77 -2.25 -9.39 -12.69
CA LYS A 77 -3.34 -10.29 -12.23
C LYS A 77 -3.37 -10.46 -10.71
N ASP A 78 -2.22 -10.34 -10.06
CA ASP A 78 -2.06 -10.49 -8.61
C ASP A 78 -2.03 -9.12 -7.92
N PHE A 79 -1.37 -8.13 -8.52
CA PHE A 79 -1.26 -6.76 -7.98
C PHE A 79 -2.55 -5.94 -8.12
N GLY A 80 -3.12 -5.91 -9.33
CA GLY A 80 -4.23 -5.05 -9.73
C GLY A 80 -5.53 -5.24 -8.93
N PRO A 81 -5.97 -6.47 -8.58
CA PRO A 81 -7.14 -6.68 -7.73
C PRO A 81 -7.01 -6.00 -6.36
N TRP A 82 -5.84 -6.05 -5.72
CA TRP A 82 -5.61 -5.45 -4.41
C TRP A 82 -5.55 -3.92 -4.48
N LEU A 83 -4.92 -3.36 -5.51
CA LEU A 83 -4.96 -1.92 -5.75
C LEU A 83 -6.39 -1.42 -5.97
N ARG A 84 -7.18 -2.10 -6.82
CA ARG A 84 -8.59 -1.75 -7.05
C ARG A 84 -9.41 -1.84 -5.76
N ARG A 85 -9.21 -2.89 -4.97
CA ARG A 85 -9.86 -3.05 -3.66
C ARG A 85 -9.51 -1.88 -2.73
N LEU A 86 -8.24 -1.50 -2.63
CA LEU A 86 -7.81 -0.41 -1.76
C LEU A 86 -8.33 0.95 -2.24
N LYS A 87 -8.36 1.21 -3.56
CA LYS A 87 -8.97 2.43 -4.12
C LYS A 87 -10.46 2.52 -3.77
N ARG A 88 -11.20 1.40 -3.85
CA ARG A 88 -12.63 1.35 -3.48
C ARG A 88 -12.86 1.55 -1.98
N LEU A 89 -12.03 0.95 -1.14
CA LEU A 89 -12.13 1.10 0.31
C LEU A 89 -11.65 2.47 0.79
N GLY A 90 -10.83 3.15 0.00
CA GLY A 90 -10.12 4.37 0.36
C GLY A 90 -8.83 4.07 1.15
N PHE A 91 -7.80 4.90 0.94
CA PHE A 91 -6.53 4.80 1.67
C PHE A 91 -6.72 5.20 3.14
N PRO A 92 -6.12 4.46 4.10
CA PRO A 92 -6.22 4.79 5.53
C PRO A 92 -5.78 6.22 5.87
N ASN A 93 -4.68 6.67 5.26
CA ASN A 93 -4.11 7.98 5.51
C ASN A 93 -3.25 8.43 4.30
N LEU A 94 -2.62 9.61 4.42
CA LEU A 94 -1.75 10.15 3.37
C LEU A 94 -0.50 9.29 3.15
N TRP A 95 0.06 8.69 4.21
CA TRP A 95 1.24 7.83 4.11
C TRP A 95 0.94 6.60 3.26
N SER A 96 -0.16 5.89 3.52
CA SER A 96 -0.59 4.76 2.69
C SER A 96 -0.84 5.17 1.24
N ARG A 97 -1.47 6.34 0.99
CA ARG A 97 -1.67 6.81 -0.39
C ARG A 97 -0.35 7.06 -1.10
N TYR A 98 0.59 7.74 -0.43
CA TYR A 98 1.93 8.00 -0.93
C TYR A 98 2.65 6.67 -1.23
N HIS A 99 2.77 5.80 -0.23
CA HIS A 99 3.46 4.53 -0.32
C HIS A 99 2.91 3.62 -1.43
N ILE A 100 1.58 3.49 -1.51
CA ILE A 100 0.97 2.65 -2.55
C ILE A 100 1.17 3.25 -3.95
N SER A 101 1.16 4.58 -4.08
CA SER A 101 1.44 5.21 -5.38
C SER A 101 2.89 5.04 -5.82
N THR A 102 3.84 5.05 -4.88
CA THR A 102 5.26 4.82 -5.19
C THR A 102 5.49 3.38 -5.62
N ILE A 103 5.00 2.38 -4.88
CA ILE A 103 5.22 0.98 -5.25
C ILE A 103 4.50 0.63 -6.57
N TYR A 104 3.35 1.27 -6.85
CA TYR A 104 2.65 1.05 -8.12
C TYR A 104 3.50 1.52 -9.32
N VAL A 105 4.17 2.67 -9.21
CA VAL A 105 5.10 3.16 -10.25
C VAL A 105 6.36 2.28 -10.33
N GLN A 106 6.92 1.87 -9.19
CA GLN A 106 8.10 1.00 -9.16
C GLN A 106 7.83 -0.39 -9.77
N SER A 107 6.60 -0.88 -9.66
CA SER A 107 6.17 -2.17 -10.22
C SER A 107 5.89 -2.14 -11.73
N LEU A 108 5.98 -0.98 -12.39
CA LEU A 108 5.53 -0.84 -13.79
C LEU A 108 6.30 -1.71 -14.78
N HIS A 109 7.51 -2.16 -14.45
CA HIS A 109 8.25 -3.10 -15.29
C HIS A 109 7.51 -4.44 -15.48
N ASN A 110 6.62 -4.82 -14.55
CA ASN A 110 5.77 -6.02 -14.65
C ASN A 110 4.47 -5.80 -15.43
N PHE A 111 4.07 -4.56 -15.66
CA PHE A 111 2.80 -4.20 -16.28
C PHE A 111 2.84 -2.77 -16.85
N PRO A 112 3.67 -2.53 -17.89
CA PRO A 112 3.92 -1.19 -18.42
C PRO A 112 2.66 -0.51 -18.98
N GLU A 113 1.65 -1.28 -19.40
CA GLU A 113 0.37 -0.77 -19.86
C GLU A 113 -0.39 0.06 -18.80
N GLN A 114 -0.05 -0.11 -17.52
CA GLN A 114 -0.64 0.66 -16.42
C GLN A 114 0.07 1.99 -16.13
N ALA A 115 1.13 2.34 -16.88
CA ALA A 115 1.96 3.51 -16.60
C ALA A 115 1.16 4.80 -16.40
N ARG A 116 0.20 5.08 -17.28
CA ARG A 116 -0.66 6.26 -17.17
C ARG A 116 -1.37 6.31 -15.82
N ASN A 117 -2.07 5.23 -15.44
CA ASN A 117 -2.83 5.15 -14.19
C ASN A 117 -1.92 5.28 -12.96
N ALA A 118 -0.72 4.69 -13.01
CA ALA A 118 0.25 4.76 -11.92
C ALA A 118 0.80 6.17 -11.72
N PHE A 119 1.20 6.84 -12.80
CA PHE A 119 1.71 8.22 -12.72
C PHE A 119 0.62 9.23 -12.36
N GLU A 120 -0.63 9.05 -12.82
CA GLU A 120 -1.75 9.90 -12.38
C GLU A 120 -1.97 9.78 -10.87
N MET A 121 -1.90 8.56 -10.33
CA MET A 121 -2.03 8.32 -8.90
C MET A 121 -0.85 8.90 -8.11
N LEU A 122 0.38 8.77 -8.61
CA LEU A 122 1.58 9.37 -8.00
C LEU A 122 1.52 10.90 -8.01
N ALA A 123 1.02 11.51 -9.10
CA ALA A 123 0.83 12.96 -9.19
C ALA A 123 -0.23 13.46 -8.19
N ASP A 124 -1.34 12.73 -8.01
CA ASP A 124 -2.31 13.04 -6.96
C ASP A 124 -1.71 12.96 -5.56
N ALA A 125 -0.92 11.93 -5.27
CA ALA A 125 -0.20 11.81 -4.00
C ALA A 125 0.76 12.99 -3.79
N LYS A 126 1.59 13.33 -4.81
CA LYS A 126 2.50 14.49 -4.77
C LYS A 126 1.74 15.79 -4.46
N ARG A 127 0.63 16.07 -5.14
CA ARG A 127 -0.20 17.27 -4.87
C ARG A 127 -0.68 17.33 -3.42
N ARG A 128 -1.06 16.20 -2.82
CA ARG A 128 -1.51 16.13 -1.42
C ARG A 128 -0.35 16.30 -0.43
N VAL A 129 0.81 15.73 -0.72
CA VAL A 129 2.04 15.91 0.06
C VAL A 129 2.46 17.37 0.05
N LEU A 130 2.42 18.04 -1.12
CA LEU A 130 2.79 19.44 -1.24
C LEU A 130 1.93 20.39 -0.41
N ARG A 131 0.68 20.04 -0.11
CA ARG A 131 -0.22 20.78 0.79
C ARG A 131 0.12 20.64 2.27
N ARG A 132 0.98 19.70 2.67
CA ARG A 132 1.51 19.65 4.05
C ARG A 132 2.43 20.84 4.28
N ARG A 133 2.52 21.29 5.54
CA ARG A 133 3.45 22.37 5.93
C ARG A 133 4.90 21.98 5.59
N LYS A 134 5.66 22.97 5.12
CA LYS A 134 7.01 22.79 4.56
C LYS A 134 8.04 22.33 5.60
N ASP A 135 7.84 22.71 6.86
CA ASP A 135 8.68 22.44 8.03
C ASP A 135 8.60 20.98 8.53
N ARG A 136 7.65 20.19 8.04
CA ARG A 136 7.52 18.79 8.45
C ARG A 136 8.51 17.90 7.69
N SER A 137 9.43 17.27 8.42
CA SER A 137 10.36 16.25 7.91
C SER A 137 9.67 15.18 7.04
N SER A 138 8.51 14.69 7.47
CA SER A 138 7.70 13.71 6.73
C SER A 138 7.30 14.16 5.31
N ARG A 139 7.20 15.47 5.04
CA ARG A 139 6.90 15.99 3.70
C ARG A 139 8.08 15.75 2.77
N GLN A 140 9.30 16.06 3.21
CA GLN A 140 10.50 15.89 2.39
C GLN A 140 10.73 14.41 2.11
N GLN A 141 10.61 13.55 3.12
CA GLN A 141 10.73 12.10 2.96
C GLN A 141 9.77 11.53 1.91
N MET A 142 8.51 11.97 1.90
CA MET A 142 7.55 11.54 0.89
C MET A 142 7.91 12.07 -0.51
N LEU A 143 8.41 13.30 -0.63
CA LEU A 143 8.83 13.86 -1.92
C LEU A 143 10.05 13.11 -2.48
N ASP A 144 11.01 12.78 -1.62
CA ASP A 144 12.20 12.03 -2.00
C ASP A 144 11.84 10.63 -2.49
N GLY A 145 10.90 9.95 -1.82
CA GLY A 145 10.43 8.64 -2.26
C GLY A 145 9.57 8.69 -3.54
N ILE A 146 8.81 9.76 -3.76
CA ILE A 146 8.14 10.01 -5.06
C ILE A 146 9.16 10.13 -6.19
N GLU A 147 10.25 10.86 -5.96
CA GLU A 147 11.31 11.03 -6.95
C GLU A 147 12.10 9.73 -7.16
N HIS A 148 12.37 8.98 -6.09
CA HIS A 148 12.95 7.65 -6.20
C HIS A 148 12.08 6.71 -7.04
N ALA A 149 10.76 6.65 -6.81
CA ALA A 149 9.86 5.82 -7.61
C ALA A 149 9.89 6.17 -9.11
N ARG A 150 9.98 7.46 -9.45
CA ARG A 150 10.14 7.93 -10.85
C ARG A 150 11.45 7.44 -11.45
N ARG A 151 12.56 7.54 -10.71
CA ARG A 151 13.87 7.05 -11.16
C ARG A 151 13.88 5.55 -11.37
N GLU A 152 13.24 4.78 -10.50
CA GLU A 152 13.10 3.32 -10.69
C GLU A 152 12.33 2.99 -11.96
N ALA A 153 11.18 3.61 -12.22
CA ALA A 153 10.45 3.39 -13.47
C ALA A 153 11.28 3.78 -14.71
N ALA A 154 12.03 4.88 -14.62
CA ALA A 154 12.90 5.36 -15.69
C ALA A 154 14.03 4.37 -16.04
N ARG A 155 14.54 3.57 -15.08
CA ARG A 155 15.53 2.51 -15.34
C ARG A 155 15.01 1.45 -16.32
N TYR A 156 13.70 1.26 -16.38
CA TYR A 156 13.02 0.35 -17.31
C TYR A 156 12.50 1.07 -18.58
N GLY A 157 12.93 2.32 -18.83
CA GLY A 157 12.46 3.11 -19.97
C GLY A 157 11.03 3.65 -19.83
N ILE A 158 10.42 3.51 -18.65
CA ILE A 158 9.03 3.91 -18.41
C ILE A 158 9.00 5.34 -17.88
N GLN A 159 8.44 6.25 -18.67
CA GLN A 159 8.38 7.67 -18.36
C GLN A 159 6.94 8.12 -18.08
N PRO A 160 6.74 9.15 -17.23
CA PRO A 160 5.43 9.76 -17.07
C PRO A 160 4.91 10.32 -18.42
N PRO A 161 3.60 10.20 -18.70
CA PRO A 161 2.97 10.87 -19.83
C PRO A 161 3.34 12.36 -19.88
N ALA A 162 3.47 12.94 -21.08
CA ALA A 162 3.90 14.32 -21.26
C ALA A 162 3.06 15.34 -20.45
N THR A 163 1.77 15.06 -20.28
CA THR A 163 0.81 15.85 -19.49
C THR A 163 1.10 15.86 -17.97
N LEU A 164 1.90 14.92 -17.48
CA LEU A 164 2.22 14.73 -16.05
C LEU A 164 3.70 14.98 -15.72
N LYS A 165 4.50 15.46 -16.69
CA LYS A 165 5.92 15.79 -16.50
C LYS A 165 6.17 17.04 -15.64
N ARG A 166 5.12 17.78 -15.25
CA ARG A 166 5.20 19.02 -14.44
C ARG A 166 5.13 18.74 -12.94
#